data_AF-A0A1Y1N4Q8-F1
#
_entry.id   AF-A0A1Y1N4Q8-F1
#
_cell.length_a   1.000
_cell.length_b   1.000
_cell.length_c   1.000
_cell.angle_alpha   90.00
_cell.angle_beta   90.00
_cell.angle_gamma   90.00
#
_symmetry.space_group_name_H-M   'P 1'
#
loop_
_entity.id
_entity.type
_entity.pdbx_description
1 polymer ?
#
loop_
_entity_poly.entity_id
_entity_poly.type
_entity_poly.pdbx_seq_one_letter_code
_entity_poly.pdbx_strand_id
1 'polypeptide(L)'
;FVTFLERLGRALNMDEISQEVGVDLHTESLLLRAEQLARLENEKLVDKTAVVYQLQRKVRTLREQLQRKDLHLDLLRRKLSLQEDNTKTKFLLQGERDEANLRIKKLNKQIDRLHLQLSDAKDQIRDLNTQLTVAADYKITALERGRKVEDLQKRLIDSESLRTRCNRKVTLLKDQVRTTGQTVDQERHISEHSLHILRDELARVKDHLSEVSRREAQLQSFKGSVAKILGVILPMPDYELISRLQKLVDAHHEFTVVSRRYDDPVLRLTSRSPTLGSRYTRTPDKPRYDDSG
;
A
#
# COMPACT_ATOMS: atom_id res chain seq x y z
N PHE A 1 -168.22 -12.21 35.26
CA PHE A 1 -167.48 -13.12 36.16
C PHE A 1 -167.28 -14.48 35.51
N VAL A 2 -168.33 -15.19 35.10
CA VAL A 2 -168.24 -16.50 34.41
C VAL A 2 -167.39 -16.45 33.13
N THR A 3 -167.62 -15.45 32.27
CA THR A 3 -166.81 -15.18 31.07
C THR A 3 -165.32 -14.91 31.35
N PHE A 4 -164.98 -14.42 32.54
CA PHE A 4 -163.58 -14.24 32.94
C PHE A 4 -162.94 -15.58 33.30
N LEU A 5 -163.67 -16.46 34.01
CA LEU A 5 -163.20 -17.80 34.37
C LEU A 5 -163.01 -18.69 33.14
N GLU A 6 -163.92 -18.65 32.16
CA GLU A 6 -163.76 -19.38 30.90
C GLU A 6 -162.51 -18.93 30.11
N ARG A 7 -162.24 -17.62 30.07
CA ARG A 7 -161.07 -17.07 29.37
C ARG A 7 -159.76 -17.39 30.09
N LEU A 8 -159.79 -17.45 31.42
CA LEU A 8 -158.67 -17.90 32.24
C LEU A 8 -158.42 -19.41 32.06
N GLY A 9 -159.49 -20.21 31.96
CA GLY A 9 -159.43 -21.62 31.59
C GLY A 9 -158.70 -21.86 30.26
N ARG A 10 -159.06 -21.10 29.22
CA ARG A 10 -158.36 -21.13 27.91
C ARG A 10 -156.88 -20.80 28.04
N ALA A 11 -156.55 -19.76 28.80
CA ALA A 11 -155.17 -19.34 28.99
C ALA A 11 -154.33 -20.38 29.78
N LEU A 12 -154.95 -21.16 30.67
CA LEU A 12 -154.32 -22.21 31.47
C LEU A 12 -154.43 -23.62 30.83
N ASN A 13 -155.01 -23.70 29.62
CA ASN A 13 -155.35 -24.94 28.91
C ASN A 13 -156.23 -25.89 29.74
N MET A 14 -157.34 -25.39 30.28
CA MET A 14 -158.31 -26.12 31.13
C MET A 14 -159.74 -26.13 30.56
N ASP A 15 -159.88 -25.97 29.24
CA ASP A 15 -161.16 -25.71 28.57
C ASP A 15 -162.20 -26.82 28.75
N GLU A 16 -161.75 -28.07 28.81
CA GLU A 16 -162.63 -29.25 28.86
C GLU A 16 -163.22 -29.51 30.26
N ILE A 17 -162.54 -29.09 31.33
CA ILE A 17 -162.96 -29.36 32.72
C ILE A 17 -163.93 -28.27 33.23
N SER A 18 -164.04 -27.16 32.52
CA SER A 18 -164.78 -25.97 32.95
C SER A 18 -166.30 -26.04 32.85
N GLN A 19 -166.84 -26.95 32.02
CA GLN A 19 -168.26 -26.97 31.64
C GLN A 19 -169.17 -27.79 32.57
N GLU A 20 -168.62 -28.73 33.34
CA GLU A 20 -169.42 -29.73 34.09
C GLU A 20 -169.40 -29.54 35.61
N VAL A 21 -168.63 -28.58 36.12
CA VAL A 21 -168.41 -28.43 37.57
C VAL A 21 -168.92 -27.08 38.05
N GLY A 22 -169.55 -27.05 39.22
CA GLY A 22 -170.08 -25.82 39.81
C GLY A 22 -169.00 -24.74 39.95
N VAL A 23 -169.42 -23.47 39.90
CA VAL A 23 -168.52 -22.29 39.83
C VAL A 23 -167.39 -22.37 40.86
N ASP A 24 -167.66 -22.85 42.08
CA ASP A 24 -166.68 -22.99 43.17
C ASP A 24 -165.59 -24.04 42.87
N LEU A 25 -165.96 -25.23 42.38
CA LEU A 25 -165.00 -26.26 41.98
C LEU A 25 -164.23 -25.88 40.72
N HIS A 26 -164.87 -25.15 39.79
CA HIS A 26 -164.20 -24.65 38.61
C HIS A 26 -163.12 -23.62 38.97
N THR A 27 -163.41 -22.71 39.90
CA THR A 27 -162.41 -21.77 40.44
C THR A 27 -161.25 -22.49 41.13
N GLU A 28 -161.53 -23.56 41.90
CA GLU A 28 -160.49 -24.34 42.59
C GLU A 28 -159.59 -25.11 41.61
N SER A 29 -160.17 -25.68 40.55
CA SER A 29 -159.40 -26.38 39.51
C SER A 29 -158.49 -25.46 38.71
N LEU A 30 -158.94 -24.24 38.40
CA LEU A 30 -158.11 -23.21 37.76
C LEU A 30 -156.96 -22.76 38.67
N LEU A 31 -157.22 -22.63 39.97
CA LEU A 31 -156.19 -22.30 40.97
C LEU A 31 -155.12 -23.39 41.02
N LEU A 32 -155.51 -24.66 41.16
CA LEU A 32 -154.57 -25.79 41.18
C LEU A 32 -153.73 -25.89 39.91
N ARG A 33 -154.31 -25.60 38.74
CA ARG A 33 -153.57 -25.59 37.47
C ARG A 33 -152.58 -24.43 37.39
N ALA A 34 -152.97 -23.24 37.83
CA ALA A 34 -152.07 -22.09 37.90
C ALA A 34 -150.89 -22.38 38.85
N GLU A 35 -151.15 -23.01 40.00
CA GLU A 35 -150.11 -23.48 40.93
C GLU A 35 -149.19 -24.53 40.29
N GLN A 36 -149.74 -25.51 39.55
CA GLN A 36 -148.94 -26.52 38.86
C GLN A 36 -148.03 -25.90 37.80
N LEU A 37 -148.56 -25.01 36.95
CA LEU A 37 -147.78 -24.33 35.92
C LEU A 37 -146.70 -23.45 36.55
N ALA A 38 -147.01 -22.74 37.65
CA ALA A 38 -146.02 -21.98 38.41
C ALA A 38 -144.90 -22.86 38.99
N ARG A 39 -145.21 -24.07 39.49
CA ARG A 39 -144.20 -25.03 39.95
C ARG A 39 -143.29 -25.50 38.81
N LEU A 40 -143.86 -25.91 37.67
CA LEU A 40 -143.09 -26.36 36.50
C LEU A 40 -142.20 -25.24 35.93
N GLU A 41 -142.70 -24.00 35.91
CA GLU A 41 -141.93 -22.83 35.49
C GLU A 41 -140.79 -22.54 36.49
N ASN A 42 -141.05 -22.65 37.78
CA ASN A 42 -140.03 -22.47 38.83
C ASN A 42 -138.95 -23.55 38.77
N GLU A 43 -139.29 -24.82 38.57
CA GLU A 43 -138.33 -25.92 38.38
C GLU A 43 -137.45 -25.68 37.14
N LYS A 44 -138.06 -25.32 36.01
CA LYS A 44 -137.33 -24.97 34.78
C LYS A 44 -136.43 -23.74 34.98
N LEU A 45 -136.87 -22.77 35.79
CA LEU A 45 -136.06 -21.60 36.15
C LEU A 45 -134.86 -22.00 37.01
N VAL A 46 -135.04 -22.91 37.97
CA VAL A 46 -133.94 -23.47 38.79
C VAL A 46 -132.93 -24.20 37.90
N ASP A 47 -133.37 -25.06 36.97
CA ASP A 47 -132.49 -25.78 36.05
C ASP A 47 -131.69 -24.84 35.14
N LYS A 48 -132.36 -23.84 34.55
CA LYS A 48 -131.68 -22.79 33.77
C LYS A 48 -130.67 -22.04 34.62
N THR A 49 -131.00 -21.73 35.87
CA THR A 49 -130.11 -21.05 36.81
C THR A 49 -128.87 -21.89 37.11
N ALA A 50 -129.03 -23.21 37.29
CA ALA A 50 -127.91 -24.13 37.46
C ALA A 50 -127.00 -24.18 36.23
N VAL A 51 -127.57 -24.26 35.02
CA VAL A 51 -126.82 -24.23 33.75
C VAL A 51 -126.07 -22.90 33.59
N VAL A 52 -126.72 -21.77 33.86
CA VAL A 52 -126.10 -20.44 33.81
C VAL A 52 -124.91 -20.37 34.77
N TYR A 53 -125.05 -20.88 36.00
CA TYR A 53 -123.97 -20.91 36.97
C TYR A 53 -122.79 -21.79 36.51
N GLN A 54 -123.08 -22.98 35.96
CA GLN A 54 -122.06 -23.85 35.38
C GLN A 54 -121.29 -23.18 34.23
N LEU A 55 -122.02 -22.51 33.33
CA LEU A 55 -121.42 -21.76 32.22
C LEU A 55 -120.58 -20.58 32.72
N GLN A 56 -121.06 -19.83 33.71
CA GLN A 56 -120.29 -18.73 34.33
C GLN A 56 -118.98 -19.23 34.94
N ARG A 57 -119.01 -20.37 35.66
CA ARG A 57 -117.81 -21.02 36.19
C ARG A 57 -116.86 -21.43 35.08
N LYS A 58 -117.38 -22.04 34.00
CA LYS A 58 -116.58 -22.46 32.84
C LYS A 58 -115.92 -21.27 32.14
N VAL A 59 -116.66 -20.18 31.94
CA VAL A 59 -116.13 -18.92 31.37
C VAL A 59 -115.00 -18.36 32.25
N ARG A 60 -115.17 -18.38 33.59
CA ARG A 60 -114.13 -17.95 34.52
C ARG A 60 -112.86 -18.80 34.40
N THR A 61 -112.98 -20.13 34.40
CA THR A 61 -111.83 -21.03 34.25
C THR A 61 -111.13 -20.85 32.90
N LEU A 62 -111.88 -20.71 31.81
CA LEU A 62 -111.31 -20.46 30.48
C LEU A 62 -110.58 -19.11 30.41
N ARG A 63 -111.10 -18.06 31.05
CA ARG A 63 -110.41 -16.76 31.16
C ARG A 63 -109.09 -16.87 31.90
N GLU A 64 -109.06 -17.59 33.03
CA GLU A 64 -107.82 -17.81 33.79
C GLU A 64 -106.80 -18.63 32.99
N GLN A 65 -107.26 -19.65 32.23
CA GLN A 65 -106.39 -20.42 31.34
C GLN A 65 -105.82 -19.57 30.21
N LEU A 66 -106.65 -18.72 29.59
CA LEU A 66 -106.23 -17.78 28.55
C LEU A 66 -105.15 -16.84 29.10
N GLN A 67 -105.38 -16.22 30.26
CA GLN A 67 -104.42 -15.31 30.89
C GLN A 67 -103.08 -15.99 31.20
N ARG A 68 -103.09 -17.26 31.64
CA ARG A 68 -101.84 -18.04 31.83
C ARG A 68 -101.12 -18.32 30.52
N LYS A 69 -101.85 -18.58 29.43
CA LYS A 69 -101.28 -18.81 28.10
C LYS A 69 -100.71 -17.52 27.51
N ASP A 70 -101.36 -16.37 27.72
CA ASP A 70 -100.85 -15.06 27.30
C ASP A 70 -99.52 -14.75 28.00
N LEU A 71 -99.45 -14.91 29.32
CA LEU A 71 -98.21 -14.74 30.07
C LEU A 71 -97.10 -15.69 29.59
N HIS A 72 -97.45 -16.95 29.29
CA HIS A 72 -96.50 -17.92 28.76
C HIS A 72 -95.98 -17.53 27.37
N LEU A 73 -96.85 -17.03 26.49
CA LEU A 73 -96.47 -16.52 25.16
C LEU A 73 -95.54 -15.31 25.28
N ASP A 74 -95.81 -14.39 26.19
CA ASP A 74 -94.95 -13.22 26.42
C ASP A 74 -93.57 -13.62 26.93
N LEU A 75 -93.49 -14.61 27.82
CA LEU A 75 -92.22 -15.18 28.28
C LEU A 75 -91.45 -15.84 27.13
N LEU A 76 -92.12 -16.61 26.26
CA LEU A 76 -91.49 -17.24 25.10
C LEU A 76 -90.97 -16.21 24.09
N ARG A 77 -91.75 -15.16 23.81
CA ARG A 77 -91.31 -14.05 22.94
C ARG A 77 -90.06 -13.37 23.48
N ARG A 78 -90.01 -13.09 24.80
CA ARG A 78 -88.82 -12.51 25.45
C ARG A 78 -87.61 -13.45 25.37
N LYS A 79 -87.80 -14.75 25.62
CA LYS A 79 -86.72 -15.75 25.49
C LYS A 79 -86.19 -15.84 24.06
N LEU A 80 -87.07 -15.81 23.07
CA LEU A 80 -86.69 -15.83 21.66
C LEU A 80 -85.89 -14.57 21.29
N SER A 81 -86.36 -13.39 21.67
CA SER A 81 -85.64 -12.13 21.47
C SER A 81 -84.24 -12.16 22.11
N LEU A 82 -84.13 -12.63 23.35
CA LEU A 82 -82.83 -12.78 24.02
C LEU A 82 -81.92 -13.79 23.32
N GLN A 83 -82.46 -14.89 22.79
CA GLN A 83 -81.68 -15.86 22.03
C GLN A 83 -81.16 -15.25 20.74
N GLU A 84 -82.01 -14.56 19.98
CA GLU A 84 -81.63 -13.87 18.74
C GLU A 84 -80.52 -12.85 19.01
N ASP A 85 -80.64 -12.04 20.05
CA ASP A 85 -79.62 -11.05 20.40
C ASP A 85 -78.30 -11.72 20.84
N ASN A 86 -78.36 -12.77 21.66
CA ASN A 86 -77.17 -13.55 22.02
C ASN A 86 -76.48 -14.16 20.80
N THR A 87 -77.24 -14.64 19.80
CA THR A 87 -76.64 -15.16 18.56
C THR A 87 -75.95 -14.06 17.76
N LYS A 88 -76.56 -12.88 17.61
CA LYS A 88 -75.94 -11.72 16.95
C LYS A 88 -74.65 -11.30 17.66
N THR A 89 -74.67 -11.18 18.99
CA THR A 89 -73.48 -10.85 19.79
C THR A 89 -72.38 -11.89 19.62
N LYS A 90 -72.73 -13.19 19.60
CA LYS A 90 -71.74 -14.27 19.39
C LYS A 90 -71.07 -14.17 18.01
N PHE A 91 -71.83 -13.85 16.95
CA PHE A 91 -71.25 -13.63 15.62
C PHE A 91 -70.32 -12.43 15.57
N LEU A 92 -70.70 -11.30 16.21
CA LEU A 92 -69.84 -10.11 16.30
C LEU A 92 -68.52 -10.41 17.01
N LEU A 93 -68.58 -11.01 18.20
CA LEU A 93 -67.38 -11.38 18.97
C LEU A 93 -66.49 -12.38 18.24
N GLN A 94 -67.08 -13.30 17.47
CA GLN A 94 -66.33 -14.22 16.63
C GLN A 94 -65.56 -13.46 15.53
N GLY A 95 -66.22 -12.51 14.87
CA GLY A 95 -65.59 -11.65 13.86
C GLY A 95 -64.43 -10.82 14.43
N GLU A 96 -64.63 -10.17 15.58
CA GLU A 96 -63.57 -9.40 16.26
C GLU A 96 -62.38 -10.28 16.64
N ARG A 97 -62.63 -11.50 17.12
CA ARG A 97 -61.58 -12.49 17.43
C ARG A 97 -60.80 -12.87 16.17
N ASP A 98 -61.49 -13.15 15.07
CA ASP A 98 -60.86 -13.57 13.82
C ASP A 98 -60.01 -12.43 13.21
N GLU A 99 -60.48 -11.19 13.30
CA GLU A 99 -59.70 -10.01 12.93
C GLU A 99 -58.46 -9.81 13.81
N ALA A 100 -58.60 -9.93 15.14
CA ALA A 100 -57.48 -9.84 16.06
C ALA A 100 -56.43 -10.92 15.77
N ASN A 101 -56.86 -12.16 15.52
CA ASN A 101 -55.98 -13.26 15.13
C ASN A 101 -55.26 -12.97 13.80
N LEU A 102 -55.94 -12.36 12.82
CA LEU A 102 -55.31 -11.98 11.56
C LEU A 102 -54.24 -10.89 11.78
N ARG A 103 -54.51 -9.90 12.64
CA ARG A 103 -53.53 -8.86 13.01
C ARG A 103 -52.30 -9.46 13.70
N ILE A 104 -52.49 -10.38 14.65
CA ILE A 104 -51.40 -11.10 15.33
C ILE A 104 -50.54 -11.85 14.30
N LYS A 105 -51.16 -12.59 13.38
CA LYS A 105 -50.42 -13.30 12.31
C LYS A 105 -49.60 -12.37 11.42
N LYS A 106 -50.12 -11.17 11.09
CA LYS A 106 -49.39 -10.15 10.31
C LYS A 106 -48.19 -9.60 11.09
N LEU A 107 -48.39 -9.26 12.36
CA LEU A 107 -47.33 -8.75 13.24
C LEU A 107 -46.23 -9.78 13.45
N ASN A 108 -46.57 -11.06 13.66
CA ASN A 108 -45.57 -12.13 13.78
C ASN A 108 -44.70 -12.24 12.53
N LYS A 109 -45.30 -12.22 11.32
CA LYS A 109 -44.53 -12.19 10.06
C LYS A 109 -43.61 -10.97 9.95
N GLN A 110 -44.03 -9.82 10.49
CA GLN A 110 -43.20 -8.63 10.52
C GLN A 110 -42.05 -8.77 11.52
N ILE A 111 -42.28 -9.35 12.68
CA ILE A 111 -41.25 -9.69 13.67
C ILE A 111 -40.22 -10.62 13.05
N ASP A 112 -40.64 -11.68 12.34
CA ASP A 112 -39.73 -12.62 11.70
C ASP A 112 -38.83 -11.93 10.66
N ARG A 113 -39.40 -11.03 9.85
CA ARG A 113 -38.64 -10.22 8.87
C ARG A 113 -37.64 -9.29 9.56
N LEU A 114 -38.05 -8.61 10.62
CA LEU A 114 -37.18 -7.69 11.35
C LEU A 114 -36.06 -8.45 12.08
N HIS A 115 -36.35 -9.64 12.62
CA HIS A 115 -35.32 -10.51 13.20
C HIS A 115 -34.28 -10.96 12.17
N LEU A 116 -34.72 -11.34 10.96
CA LEU A 116 -33.80 -11.69 9.88
C LEU A 116 -32.91 -10.49 9.50
N GLN A 117 -33.50 -9.31 9.29
CA GLN A 117 -32.75 -8.09 8.99
C GLN A 117 -31.76 -7.71 10.10
N LEU A 118 -32.14 -7.89 11.37
CA LEU A 118 -31.26 -7.66 12.50
C LEU A 118 -30.09 -8.66 12.53
N SER A 119 -30.34 -9.93 12.17
CA SER A 119 -29.29 -10.94 12.06
C SER A 119 -28.30 -10.58 10.95
N ASP A 120 -28.82 -10.27 9.74
CA ASP A 120 -28.00 -9.88 8.59
C ASP A 120 -27.14 -8.64 8.89
N ALA A 121 -27.73 -7.64 9.55
CA ALA A 121 -27.00 -6.44 9.97
C ALA A 121 -25.90 -6.75 10.99
N LYS A 122 -26.13 -7.67 11.94
CA LYS A 122 -25.11 -8.10 12.90
C LYS A 122 -23.96 -8.83 12.22
N ASP A 123 -24.27 -9.67 11.23
CA ASP A 123 -23.25 -10.39 10.47
C ASP A 123 -22.42 -9.42 9.60
N GLN A 124 -23.06 -8.45 8.94
CA GLN A 124 -22.35 -7.37 8.22
C GLN A 124 -21.43 -6.56 9.14
N ILE A 125 -21.87 -6.22 10.35
CA ILE A 125 -21.04 -5.54 11.34
C ILE A 125 -19.83 -6.40 11.73
N ARG A 126 -20.03 -7.71 11.94
CA ARG A 126 -18.92 -8.63 12.24
C ARG A 126 -17.92 -8.65 11.10
N ASP A 127 -18.38 -8.76 9.86
CA ASP A 127 -17.53 -8.79 8.67
C ASP A 127 -16.73 -7.48 8.51
N LEU A 128 -17.39 -6.32 8.66
CA LEU A 128 -16.71 -5.02 8.61
C LEU A 128 -15.65 -4.87 9.70
N ASN A 129 -15.92 -5.36 10.91
CA ASN A 129 -14.92 -5.37 11.99
C ASN A 129 -13.71 -6.25 11.65
N THR A 130 -13.93 -7.43 11.07
CA THR A 130 -12.80 -8.28 10.61
C THR A 130 -11.98 -7.61 9.52
N GLN A 131 -12.63 -6.95 8.55
CA GLN A 131 -11.94 -6.18 7.50
C GLN A 131 -11.16 -5.01 8.09
N LEU A 132 -11.69 -4.33 9.10
CA LEU A 132 -11.01 -3.24 9.79
C LEU A 132 -9.73 -3.72 10.49
N THR A 133 -9.79 -4.88 11.16
CA THR A 133 -8.60 -5.50 11.78
C THR A 133 -7.54 -5.82 10.72
N VAL A 134 -7.94 -6.48 9.63
CA VAL A 134 -7.03 -6.81 8.53
C VAL A 134 -6.42 -5.56 7.89
N ALA A 135 -7.20 -4.49 7.71
CA ALA A 135 -6.70 -3.21 7.20
C ALA A 135 -5.67 -2.56 8.16
N ALA A 136 -5.86 -2.69 9.47
CA ALA A 136 -4.90 -2.23 10.46
C ALA A 136 -3.56 -3.01 10.35
N ASP A 137 -3.61 -4.33 10.16
CA ASP A 137 -2.42 -5.17 9.97
C ASP A 137 -1.65 -4.81 8.69
N TYR A 138 -2.37 -4.53 7.59
CA TYR A 138 -1.76 -4.03 6.37
C TYR A 138 -1.07 -2.67 6.58
N LYS A 139 -1.68 -1.77 7.34
CA LYS A 139 -1.07 -0.47 7.68
C LYS A 139 0.21 -0.65 8.50
N ILE A 140 0.22 -1.54 9.49
CA ILE A 140 1.42 -1.85 10.28
C ILE A 140 2.54 -2.36 9.36
N THR A 141 2.24 -3.36 8.53
CA THR A 141 3.20 -3.93 7.57
C THR A 141 3.74 -2.89 6.59
N ALA A 142 2.88 -2.00 6.10
CA ALA A 142 3.27 -0.92 5.19
C ALA A 142 4.24 0.07 5.86
N LEU A 143 3.99 0.43 7.13
CA LEU A 143 4.89 1.29 7.90
C LEU A 143 6.24 0.63 8.18
N GLU A 144 6.27 -0.67 8.50
CA GLU A 144 7.51 -1.43 8.67
C GLU A 144 8.33 -1.49 7.38
N ARG A 145 7.67 -1.72 6.24
CA ARG A 145 8.30 -1.66 4.92
C ARG A 145 8.83 -0.26 4.61
N GLY A 146 8.08 0.79 4.95
CA GLY A 146 8.51 2.18 4.82
C GLY A 146 9.82 2.46 5.58
N ARG A 147 9.88 2.08 6.86
CA ARG A 147 11.11 2.19 7.68
C ARG A 147 12.28 1.42 7.07
N LYS A 148 12.03 0.22 6.53
CA LYS A 148 13.07 -0.57 5.88
C LYS A 148 13.62 0.10 4.62
N VAL A 149 12.76 0.76 3.84
CA VAL A 149 13.16 1.53 2.66
C VAL A 149 14.02 2.72 3.06
N GLU A 150 13.63 3.47 4.09
CA GLU A 150 14.42 4.59 4.63
C GLU A 150 15.82 4.15 5.09
N ASP A 151 15.91 3.03 5.82
CA ASP A 151 17.19 2.43 6.22
C ASP A 151 18.08 2.05 5.04
N LEU A 152 17.49 1.45 3.99
CA LEU A 152 18.22 1.07 2.78
C LEU A 152 18.68 2.30 1.99
N GLN A 153 17.84 3.33 1.91
CA GLN A 153 18.21 4.61 1.28
C GLN A 153 19.39 5.27 1.99
N LYS A 154 19.39 5.28 3.34
CA LYS A 154 20.51 5.81 4.12
C LYS A 154 21.82 5.05 3.82
N ARG A 155 21.77 3.71 3.82
CA ARG A 155 22.95 2.88 3.49
C ARG A 155 23.44 3.10 2.05
N LEU A 156 22.52 3.32 1.11
CA LEU A 156 22.85 3.63 -0.28
C LEU A 156 23.63 4.95 -0.36
N ILE A 157 23.12 6.01 0.29
CA ILE A 157 23.79 7.32 0.34
C ILE A 157 25.19 7.20 0.96
N ASP A 158 25.32 6.48 2.08
CA ASP A 158 26.61 6.27 2.75
C ASP A 158 27.60 5.55 1.81
N SER A 159 27.14 4.51 1.11
CA SER A 159 27.92 3.76 0.13
C SER A 159 28.36 4.62 -1.06
N GLU A 160 27.46 5.44 -1.60
CA GLU A 160 27.78 6.37 -2.70
C GLU A 160 28.78 7.45 -2.27
N SER A 161 28.67 7.94 -1.04
CA SER A 161 29.64 8.89 -0.47
C SER A 161 31.04 8.27 -0.35
N LEU A 162 31.12 7.00 0.07
CA LEU A 162 32.38 6.27 0.19
C LEU A 162 32.98 6.01 -1.19
N ARG A 163 32.17 5.52 -2.14
CA ARG A 163 32.58 5.33 -3.54
C ARG A 163 33.16 6.61 -4.13
N THR A 164 32.52 7.76 -3.89
CA THR A 164 33.01 9.06 -4.39
C THR A 164 34.37 9.41 -3.78
N ARG A 165 34.57 9.20 -2.47
CA ARG A 165 35.87 9.41 -1.81
C ARG A 165 36.96 8.49 -2.34
N CYS A 166 36.65 7.20 -2.50
CA CYS A 166 37.59 6.22 -3.06
C CYS A 166 37.97 6.58 -4.50
N ASN A 167 37.01 6.94 -5.35
CA ASN A 167 37.28 7.37 -6.73
C ASN A 167 38.20 8.60 -6.78
N ARG A 168 37.97 9.61 -5.93
CA ARG A 168 38.87 10.78 -5.81
C ARG A 168 40.29 10.37 -5.45
N LYS A 169 40.45 9.45 -4.48
CA LYS A 169 41.77 8.95 -4.07
C LYS A 169 42.46 8.18 -5.19
N VAL A 170 41.72 7.36 -5.93
CA VAL A 170 42.24 6.63 -7.11
C VAL A 170 42.73 7.59 -8.18
N THR A 171 41.96 8.64 -8.51
CA THR A 171 42.38 9.66 -9.48
C THR A 171 43.67 10.36 -9.03
N LEU A 172 43.74 10.77 -7.77
CA LEU A 172 44.93 11.43 -7.22
C LEU A 172 46.17 10.53 -7.27
N LEU A 173 46.03 9.25 -6.92
CA LEU A 173 47.14 8.29 -7.00
C LEU A 173 47.56 8.02 -8.46
N LYS A 174 46.60 7.95 -9.39
CA LYS A 174 46.90 7.84 -10.83
C LYS A 174 47.70 9.04 -11.34
N ASP A 175 47.30 10.25 -10.97
CA ASP A 175 48.02 11.47 -11.35
C ASP A 175 49.43 11.49 -10.74
N GLN A 176 49.57 11.11 -9.46
CA GLN A 176 50.87 11.02 -8.78
C GLN A 176 51.80 10.01 -9.47
N VAL A 177 51.30 8.81 -9.81
CA VAL A 177 52.08 7.79 -10.54
C VAL A 177 52.50 8.34 -11.91
N ARG A 178 51.61 9.03 -12.62
CA ARG A 178 51.95 9.64 -13.92
C ARG A 178 53.05 10.70 -13.79
N THR A 179 52.96 11.60 -12.80
CA THR A 179 53.98 12.65 -12.62
C THR A 179 55.31 12.06 -12.20
N THR A 180 55.33 11.11 -11.26
CA THR A 180 56.56 10.40 -10.88
C THR A 180 57.17 9.65 -12.07
N GLY A 181 56.35 8.99 -12.89
CA GLY A 181 56.82 8.33 -14.12
C GLY A 181 57.48 9.31 -15.09
N GLN A 182 56.87 10.48 -15.33
CA GLN A 182 57.45 11.53 -16.17
C GLN A 182 58.78 12.04 -15.62
N THR A 183 58.90 12.25 -14.31
CA THR A 183 60.16 12.67 -13.68
C THR A 183 61.25 11.62 -13.86
N VAL A 184 60.95 10.35 -13.61
CA VAL A 184 61.91 9.24 -13.78
C VAL A 184 62.36 9.13 -15.23
N ASP A 185 61.45 9.24 -16.21
CA ASP A 185 61.80 9.23 -17.63
C ASP A 185 62.70 10.43 -18.01
N GLN A 186 62.41 11.63 -17.49
CA GLN A 186 63.25 12.82 -17.69
C GLN A 186 64.66 12.64 -17.13
N GLU A 187 64.78 12.17 -15.88
CA GLU A 187 66.07 11.89 -15.24
C GLU A 187 66.85 10.82 -16.00
N ARG A 188 66.17 9.77 -16.49
CA ARG A 188 66.77 8.76 -17.36
C ARG A 188 67.32 9.39 -18.64
N HIS A 189 66.54 10.22 -19.33
CA HIS A 189 66.98 10.89 -20.56
C HIS A 189 68.20 11.81 -20.34
N ILE A 190 68.21 12.58 -19.24
CA ILE A 190 69.35 13.41 -18.86
C ILE A 190 70.58 12.52 -18.61
N SER A 191 70.41 11.46 -17.81
CA SER A 191 71.50 10.53 -17.47
C SER A 191 72.05 9.81 -18.72
N GLU A 192 71.17 9.37 -19.63
CA GLU A 192 71.54 8.76 -20.91
C GLU A 192 72.34 9.74 -21.78
N HIS A 193 71.91 11.00 -21.85
CA HIS A 193 72.61 12.04 -22.58
C HIS A 193 74.00 12.33 -21.99
N SER A 194 74.10 12.48 -20.66
CA SER A 194 75.38 12.65 -19.97
C SER A 194 76.31 11.45 -20.20
N LEU A 195 75.80 10.23 -20.13
CA LEU A 195 76.58 9.03 -20.44
C LEU A 195 77.04 9.00 -21.90
N HIS A 196 76.26 9.52 -22.84
CA HIS A 196 76.67 9.62 -24.24
C HIS A 196 77.83 10.61 -24.41
N ILE A 197 77.74 11.81 -23.83
CA ILE A 197 78.82 12.80 -23.83
C ILE A 197 80.11 12.23 -23.24
N LEU A 198 80.02 11.58 -22.07
CA LEU A 198 81.18 10.97 -21.41
C LEU A 198 81.79 9.85 -22.24
N ARG A 199 80.98 9.05 -22.96
CA ARG A 199 81.48 8.04 -23.89
C ARG A 199 82.24 8.67 -25.05
N ASP A 200 81.73 9.76 -25.62
CA ASP A 200 82.38 10.48 -26.71
C ASP A 200 83.69 11.15 -26.24
N GLU A 201 83.70 11.76 -25.06
CA GLU A 201 84.91 12.32 -24.45
C GLU A 201 85.95 11.23 -24.19
N LEU A 202 85.53 10.08 -23.65
CA LEU A 202 86.41 8.94 -23.42
C LEU A 202 86.98 8.42 -24.74
N ALA A 203 86.18 8.34 -25.80
CA ALA A 203 86.65 7.96 -27.13
C ALA A 203 87.69 8.97 -27.64
N ARG A 204 87.41 10.28 -27.55
CA ARG A 204 88.37 11.33 -27.90
C ARG A 204 89.68 11.22 -27.11
N VAL A 205 89.61 10.98 -25.80
CA VAL A 205 90.81 10.80 -24.95
C VAL A 205 91.60 9.56 -25.37
N LYS A 206 90.93 8.44 -25.68
CA LYS A 206 91.58 7.24 -26.20
C LYS A 206 92.30 7.52 -27.52
N ASP A 207 91.68 8.25 -28.44
CA ASP A 207 92.30 8.63 -29.70
C ASP A 207 93.53 9.51 -29.48
N HIS A 208 93.42 10.54 -28.63
CA HIS A 208 94.56 11.40 -28.26
C HIS A 208 95.69 10.61 -27.60
N LEU A 209 95.36 9.67 -26.71
CA LEU A 209 96.34 8.81 -26.05
C LEU A 209 97.06 7.93 -27.06
N SER A 210 96.34 7.36 -28.05
CA SER A 210 96.93 6.56 -29.12
C SER A 210 97.88 7.39 -30.00
N GLU A 211 97.50 8.64 -30.30
CA GLU A 211 98.32 9.58 -31.07
C GLU A 211 99.60 9.97 -30.32
N VAL A 212 99.49 10.27 -29.01
CA VAL A 212 100.66 10.55 -28.14
C VAL A 212 101.57 9.33 -28.05
N SER A 213 101.01 8.14 -27.85
CA SER A 213 101.76 6.88 -27.80
C SER A 213 102.51 6.62 -29.11
N ARG A 214 101.88 6.92 -30.26
CA ARG A 214 102.51 6.82 -31.59
C ARG A 214 103.67 7.80 -31.75
N ARG A 215 103.50 9.06 -31.35
CA ARG A 215 104.57 10.08 -31.37
C ARG A 215 105.73 9.72 -30.44
N GLU A 216 105.42 9.19 -29.26
CA GLU A 216 106.42 8.69 -28.32
C GLU A 216 107.23 7.54 -28.94
N ALA A 217 106.56 6.55 -29.54
CA ALA A 217 107.25 5.45 -30.22
C ALA A 217 108.15 5.94 -31.38
N GLN A 218 107.70 6.92 -32.16
CA GLN A 218 108.53 7.57 -33.20
C GLN A 218 109.75 8.27 -32.59
N LEU A 219 109.58 9.01 -31.49
CA LEU A 219 110.67 9.68 -30.79
C LEU A 219 111.66 8.67 -30.21
N GLN A 220 111.19 7.56 -29.65
CA GLN A 220 112.04 6.46 -29.18
C GLN A 220 112.82 5.82 -30.34
N SER A 221 112.18 5.59 -31.48
CA SER A 221 112.86 5.12 -32.69
C SER A 221 113.93 6.11 -33.17
N PHE A 222 113.64 7.41 -33.16
CA PHE A 222 114.60 8.46 -33.52
C PHE A 222 115.79 8.48 -32.55
N LYS A 223 115.54 8.44 -31.23
CA LYS A 223 116.58 8.30 -30.20
C LYS A 223 117.45 7.06 -30.46
N GLY A 224 116.84 5.94 -30.81
CA GLY A 224 117.54 4.70 -31.19
C GLY A 224 118.46 4.89 -32.40
N SER A 225 118.00 5.57 -33.45
CA SER A 225 118.82 5.88 -34.63
C SER A 225 119.99 6.80 -34.29
N VAL A 226 119.76 7.85 -33.50
CA VAL A 226 120.81 8.76 -33.03
C VAL A 226 121.84 8.02 -32.18
N ALA A 227 121.40 7.19 -31.25
CA ALA A 227 122.28 6.37 -30.42
C ALA A 227 123.15 5.43 -31.27
N LYS A 228 122.59 4.80 -32.32
CA LYS A 228 123.34 4.00 -33.30
C LYS A 228 124.41 4.82 -34.03
N ILE A 229 124.09 6.02 -34.50
CA ILE A 229 125.05 6.91 -35.17
C ILE A 229 126.20 7.31 -34.23
N LEU A 230 125.90 7.54 -32.95
CA LEU A 230 126.90 7.89 -31.93
C LEU A 230 127.66 6.69 -31.36
N GLY A 231 127.29 5.45 -31.71
CA GLY A 231 127.90 4.23 -31.16
C GLY A 231 127.58 3.99 -29.68
N VAL A 232 126.42 4.47 -29.19
CA VAL A 232 126.01 4.39 -27.78
C VAL A 232 124.81 3.44 -27.63
N ILE A 233 124.73 2.75 -26.50
CA ILE A 233 123.63 1.83 -26.16
C ILE A 233 122.61 2.56 -25.28
N LEU A 234 121.31 2.42 -25.58
CA LEU A 234 120.20 2.92 -24.76
C LEU A 234 119.83 1.89 -23.68
N PRO A 235 119.27 2.30 -22.51
CA PRO A 235 118.78 3.63 -22.18
C PRO A 235 119.86 4.58 -21.62
N MET A 236 119.71 5.87 -21.92
CA MET A 236 120.57 6.97 -21.44
C MET A 236 119.71 8.24 -21.29
N PRO A 237 120.02 9.17 -20.35
CA PRO A 237 119.30 10.44 -20.25
C PRO A 237 119.42 11.30 -21.51
N ASP A 238 118.33 11.97 -21.88
CA ASP A 238 118.25 12.79 -23.11
C ASP A 238 119.33 13.86 -23.18
N TYR A 239 119.65 14.50 -22.05
CA TYR A 239 120.68 15.53 -21.99
C TYR A 239 122.08 14.98 -22.33
N GLU A 240 122.38 13.71 -21.98
CA GLU A 240 123.65 13.08 -22.32
C GLU A 240 123.72 12.72 -23.81
N LEU A 241 122.62 12.21 -24.37
CA LEU A 241 122.53 11.91 -25.80
C LEU A 241 122.71 13.18 -26.63
N ILE A 242 122.04 14.27 -26.23
CA ILE A 242 122.19 15.59 -26.84
C ILE A 242 123.63 16.11 -26.70
N SER A 243 124.23 16.02 -25.51
CA SER A 243 125.60 16.49 -25.28
C SER A 243 126.61 15.73 -26.15
N ARG A 244 126.46 14.43 -26.34
CA ARG A 244 127.31 13.63 -27.23
C ARG A 244 127.09 13.97 -28.71
N LEU A 245 125.85 14.16 -29.13
CA LEU A 245 125.52 14.63 -30.48
C LEU A 245 126.16 16.00 -30.75
N GLN A 246 126.07 16.92 -29.79
CA GLN A 246 126.66 18.25 -29.88
C GLN A 246 128.18 18.17 -30.05
N LYS A 247 128.88 17.35 -29.23
CA LYS A 247 130.32 17.13 -29.39
C LYS A 247 130.69 16.55 -30.76
N LEU A 248 129.89 15.63 -31.31
CA LEU A 248 130.11 15.10 -32.66
C LEU A 248 129.93 16.18 -33.73
N VAL A 249 128.88 16.99 -33.63
CA VAL A 249 128.62 18.12 -34.54
C VAL A 249 129.73 19.16 -34.44
N ASP A 250 130.16 19.52 -33.23
CA ASP A 250 131.26 20.45 -32.99
C ASP A 250 132.57 19.91 -33.57
N ALA A 251 132.88 18.61 -33.34
CA ALA A 251 134.04 17.95 -33.93
C ALA A 251 133.98 17.91 -35.47
N HIS A 252 132.82 17.63 -36.06
CA HIS A 252 132.62 17.68 -37.52
C HIS A 252 132.74 19.13 -38.04
N HIS A 253 132.24 20.12 -37.31
CA HIS A 253 132.37 21.53 -37.67
C HIS A 253 133.84 21.95 -37.64
N GLU A 254 134.58 21.62 -36.59
CA GLU A 254 136.04 21.82 -36.51
C GLU A 254 136.75 21.11 -37.67
N PHE A 255 136.44 19.84 -37.93
CA PHE A 255 137.00 19.09 -39.06
C PHE A 255 136.67 19.74 -40.42
N THR A 256 135.45 20.25 -40.61
CA THR A 256 135.02 20.93 -41.83
C THR A 256 135.71 22.29 -41.99
N VAL A 257 135.86 23.05 -40.91
CA VAL A 257 136.59 24.31 -40.89
C VAL A 257 138.07 24.08 -41.19
N VAL A 258 138.66 23.01 -40.66
CA VAL A 258 140.03 22.58 -40.98
C VAL A 258 140.14 22.06 -42.43
N SER A 259 139.18 21.30 -42.93
CA SER A 259 139.14 20.83 -44.33
C SER A 259 139.02 21.99 -45.32
N ARG A 260 138.24 23.04 -45.00
CA ARG A 260 138.23 24.30 -45.76
C ARG A 260 139.55 25.07 -45.72
N ARG A 261 140.46 24.79 -44.77
CA ARG A 261 141.81 25.38 -44.75
C ARG A 261 142.81 24.67 -45.66
N TYR A 262 142.48 23.50 -46.20
CA TYR A 262 143.33 22.72 -47.12
C TYR A 262 142.88 22.76 -48.59
N ASP A 263 141.67 23.27 -48.88
CA ASP A 263 141.10 23.41 -50.24
C ASP A 263 140.98 24.88 -50.69
N ASP A 264 142.09 25.64 -50.68
CA ASP A 264 142.13 26.86 -51.51
C ASP A 264 143.55 27.27 -51.98
N PRO A 265 143.93 26.99 -53.24
CA PRO A 265 145.05 27.62 -53.91
C PRO A 265 144.61 28.86 -54.71
N VAL A 266 144.72 30.03 -54.06
CA VAL A 266 145.12 31.35 -54.58
C VAL A 266 144.54 31.85 -55.92
N LEU A 267 143.63 32.85 -55.87
CA LEU A 267 143.80 34.19 -56.48
C LEU A 267 142.80 35.24 -55.91
N ARG A 268 143.38 36.25 -55.23
CA ARG A 268 143.09 37.70 -55.21
C ARG A 268 141.68 38.29 -54.95
N LEU A 269 141.62 39.09 -53.86
CA LEU A 269 141.17 40.51 -53.73
C LEU A 269 139.67 40.81 -54.04
N THR A 270 138.83 41.46 -53.22
CA THR A 270 139.01 42.51 -52.21
C THR A 270 137.80 42.57 -51.25
N SER A 271 138.09 42.71 -49.94
CA SER A 271 137.49 43.61 -48.94
C SER A 271 135.97 43.79 -48.76
N ARG A 272 135.63 43.74 -47.45
CA ARG A 272 134.68 44.54 -46.64
C ARG A 272 133.31 43.94 -46.27
N SER A 273 133.19 43.72 -44.95
CA SER A 273 132.04 43.59 -44.04
C SER A 273 131.06 44.78 -44.10
N PRO A 274 130.04 44.92 -43.21
CA PRO A 274 129.41 44.03 -42.21
C PRO A 274 127.83 44.09 -42.33
N THR A 275 126.93 43.44 -41.57
CA THR A 275 126.48 43.65 -40.16
C THR A 275 125.08 43.03 -39.96
N LEU A 276 124.74 42.67 -38.71
CA LEU A 276 123.38 42.71 -38.05
C LEU A 276 122.28 41.76 -38.58
N GLY A 277 121.39 41.14 -37.79
CA GLY A 277 121.03 41.23 -36.38
C GLY A 277 119.96 40.14 -36.05
N SER A 278 119.83 39.75 -34.77
CA SER A 278 118.67 40.08 -33.90
C SER A 278 117.41 39.21 -34.14
N ARG A 279 117.15 38.15 -33.34
CA ARG A 279 116.40 38.10 -32.06
C ARG A 279 114.85 38.18 -32.16
N TYR A 280 114.24 37.52 -31.15
CA TYR A 280 112.85 37.57 -30.62
C TYR A 280 111.90 36.50 -31.19
N THR A 281 111.51 35.44 -30.47
CA THR A 281 110.71 35.31 -29.23
C THR A 281 109.27 35.85 -29.31
N ARG A 282 108.28 34.95 -29.22
CA ARG A 282 107.12 35.01 -28.29
C ARG A 282 106.08 33.93 -28.62
N THR A 283 105.96 32.95 -27.74
CA THR A 283 104.67 32.51 -27.19
C THR A 283 104.33 33.42 -25.99
N PRO A 284 103.18 33.28 -25.27
CA PRO A 284 101.89 32.65 -25.55
C PRO A 284 100.70 33.63 -25.29
N ASP A 285 99.44 33.23 -25.48
CA ASP A 285 98.47 33.10 -24.37
C ASP A 285 97.02 32.74 -24.80
N LYS A 286 96.44 31.92 -23.91
CA LYS A 286 95.06 31.43 -23.74
C LYS A 286 94.13 32.56 -23.17
N PRO A 287 92.95 32.30 -22.58
CA PRO A 287 91.77 31.47 -22.89
C PRO A 287 90.42 32.23 -22.63
N ARG A 288 89.25 31.56 -22.75
CA ARG A 288 88.01 31.63 -21.90
C ARG A 288 86.82 31.07 -22.70
N TYR A 289 86.17 29.96 -22.35
CA TYR A 289 85.21 29.74 -21.25
C TYR A 289 84.19 30.86 -21.08
N ASP A 290 82.94 30.56 -21.44
CA ASP A 290 81.77 31.14 -20.79
C ASP A 290 80.83 30.00 -20.38
N ASP A 291 80.44 30.07 -19.12
CA ASP A 291 79.64 29.14 -18.35
C ASP A 291 78.25 29.77 -18.17
N SER A 292 77.21 28.96 -18.17
CA SER A 292 75.84 29.41 -17.89
C SER A 292 75.16 28.34 -17.06
N GLY A 293 75.10 28.60 -15.76
CA GLY A 293 74.18 28.03 -14.79
C GLY A 293 73.40 29.16 -14.13
#